data_AF-A0A5C3PYY5-F1
#
_entry.id   AF-A0A5C3PYY5-F1
#
_cell.length_a   1.000
_cell.length_b   1.000
_cell.length_c   1.000
_cell.angle_alpha   90.00
_cell.angle_beta   90.00
_cell.angle_gamma   90.00
#
_symmetry.space_group_name_H-M   'P 1'
#
loop_
_entity.id
_entity.type
_entity.pdbx_description
1 polymer ?
#
loop_
_entity_poly.entity_id
_entity_poly.type
_entity_poly.pdbx_seq_one_letter_code
_entity_poly.pdbx_strand_id
1 'polypeptide(L)'
;MSASARGTKRISLAAATQAGKKRCVETTGACFSTMPLDDLYQIFLHLLPIDLMHISRVNKNLRCVLSNASSLFVRKSTLEQIPEFPDCPANMNILQLVNLIHGYHCNFCDSTEEDLKAKDVTLRRSYQYRFHICDTCVPKHMERTMTGWNIEGVVPKLTLKVARTNKEYFLATVQRHLKEELAKLPKRSKERSAWVLQQKKALTTSDMVRS
;
A
#
# COMPACT_ATOMS: atom_id res chain seq x y z
N MET A 1 -47.82 47.74 -31.32
CA MET A 1 -46.90 48.68 -30.65
C MET A 1 -47.52 49.06 -29.32
N SER A 2 -46.74 48.88 -28.25
CA SER A 2 -46.78 49.61 -26.98
C SER A 2 -47.94 49.46 -25.98
N ALA A 3 -47.47 49.20 -24.75
CA ALA A 3 -47.97 49.66 -23.46
C ALA A 3 -49.09 48.86 -22.78
N SER A 4 -48.72 48.13 -21.73
CA SER A 4 -49.35 48.32 -20.43
C SER A 4 -48.39 47.94 -19.31
N ALA A 5 -48.27 48.84 -18.33
CA ALA A 5 -47.41 48.73 -17.17
C ALA A 5 -48.25 48.74 -15.90
N ARG A 6 -47.67 48.13 -14.85
CA ARG A 6 -47.89 48.34 -13.41
C ARG A 6 -49.09 47.64 -12.76
N GLY A 7 -48.78 46.93 -11.66
CA GLY A 7 -49.78 46.61 -10.64
C GLY A 7 -49.42 45.49 -9.68
N THR A 8 -48.48 45.74 -8.77
CA THR A 8 -48.42 45.23 -7.38
C THR A 8 -48.70 43.76 -7.06
N LYS A 9 -47.77 43.10 -6.37
CA LYS A 9 -48.13 42.30 -5.18
C LYS A 9 -46.96 42.08 -4.22
N ARG A 10 -47.18 42.66 -3.03
CA ARG A 10 -46.72 42.37 -1.66
C ARG A 10 -45.57 41.37 -1.46
N ILE A 11 -44.57 41.91 -0.77
CA ILE A 11 -43.59 41.23 0.08
C ILE A 11 -44.33 40.32 1.08
N SER A 12 -43.97 39.04 1.13
CA SER A 12 -44.25 38.16 2.26
C SER A 12 -42.95 37.48 2.69
N LEU A 13 -42.39 37.97 3.80
CA LEU A 13 -41.38 37.26 4.60
C LEU A 13 -42.02 35.97 5.12
N ALA A 14 -41.54 34.81 4.66
CA ALA A 14 -41.84 33.52 5.27
C ALA A 14 -40.61 33.03 6.04
N ALA A 15 -40.71 33.21 7.35
CA ALA A 15 -40.03 32.57 8.47
C ALA A 15 -38.93 31.55 8.16
N ALA A 16 -37.72 31.85 8.66
CA ALA A 16 -36.68 30.87 8.93
C ALA A 16 -37.18 29.86 9.97
N THR A 17 -37.49 28.64 9.54
CA THR A 17 -37.69 27.51 10.44
C THR A 17 -36.33 26.97 10.88
N GLN A 18 -36.04 27.13 12.16
CA GLN A 18 -34.89 26.56 12.84
C GLN A 18 -35.00 25.03 12.77
N ALA A 19 -34.19 24.42 11.91
CA ALA A 19 -34.05 22.97 11.85
C ALA A 19 -33.48 22.47 13.18
N GLY A 20 -34.29 21.68 13.90
CA GLY A 20 -33.94 21.09 15.18
C GLY A 20 -32.59 20.39 15.12
N LYS A 21 -31.76 20.69 16.12
CA LYS A 21 -30.43 20.09 16.35
C LYS A 21 -30.58 18.58 16.46
N LYS A 22 -30.38 17.88 15.34
CA LYS A 22 -30.31 16.42 15.32
C LYS A 22 -29.10 16.02 16.15
N ARG A 23 -29.36 15.45 17.32
CA ARG A 23 -28.33 14.90 18.20
C ARG A 23 -27.67 13.77 17.42
N CYS A 24 -26.45 13.99 16.94
CA CYS A 24 -25.68 12.93 16.31
C CYS A 24 -25.40 11.91 17.41
N VAL A 25 -25.99 10.73 17.31
CA VAL A 25 -25.49 9.58 18.05
C VAL A 25 -24.17 9.25 17.35
N GLU A 26 -23.09 9.80 17.88
CA GLU A 26 -21.75 9.69 17.32
C GLU A 26 -21.33 8.22 17.32
N THR A 27 -21.48 7.60 16.15
CA THR A 27 -20.60 6.50 15.80
C THR A 27 -19.20 7.10 15.69
N THR A 28 -18.26 6.51 16.43
CA THR A 28 -16.88 6.99 16.66
C THR A 28 -16.06 7.32 15.40
N GLY A 29 -16.54 7.00 14.20
CA GLY A 29 -15.94 7.38 12.92
C GLY A 29 -16.24 8.80 12.43
N ALA A 30 -17.30 9.46 12.93
CA ALA A 30 -17.70 10.79 12.46
C ALA A 30 -16.81 11.93 13.00
N CYS A 31 -16.28 11.79 14.22
CA CYS A 31 -15.50 12.84 14.90
C CYS A 31 -14.17 13.17 14.18
N PHE A 32 -13.50 12.16 13.61
CA PHE A 32 -12.26 12.37 12.85
C PHE A 32 -12.47 13.15 11.55
N SER A 33 -13.66 13.10 10.95
CA SER A 33 -13.95 13.84 9.71
C SER A 33 -14.33 15.30 9.96
N THR A 34 -14.64 15.66 11.21
CA THR A 34 -14.99 17.03 11.62
C THR A 34 -13.82 17.80 12.21
N MET A 35 -12.71 17.13 12.56
CA MET A 35 -11.52 17.76 13.14
C MET A 35 -10.65 18.38 12.04
N PRO A 36 -10.10 19.59 12.25
CA PRO A 36 -9.07 20.16 11.38
C PRO A 36 -7.87 19.23 11.23
N LEU A 37 -7.28 19.19 10.04
CA LEU A 37 -6.12 18.34 9.76
C LEU A 37 -4.91 18.69 10.63
N ASP A 38 -4.73 19.96 10.98
CA ASP A 38 -3.61 20.41 11.80
C ASP A 38 -3.65 19.80 13.20
N ASP A 39 -4.82 19.76 13.84
CA ASP A 39 -4.97 19.13 15.16
C ASP A 39 -4.76 17.61 15.09
N LEU A 40 -5.22 16.97 14.00
CA LEU A 40 -4.96 15.55 13.76
C LEU A 40 -3.47 15.28 13.60
N TYR A 41 -2.74 16.15 12.89
CA TYR A 41 -1.29 16.01 12.75
C TYR A 41 -0.56 16.14 14.09
N GLN A 42 -1.01 17.03 14.99
CA GLN A 42 -0.43 17.13 16.34
C GLN A 42 -0.59 15.81 17.09
N ILE A 43 -1.77 15.20 17.04
CA ILE A 43 -1.99 13.88 17.65
C ILE A 43 -1.06 12.83 17.02
N PHE A 44 -0.97 12.80 15.69
CA PHE A 44 -0.17 11.81 14.98
C PHE A 44 1.34 11.92 15.22
N LEU A 45 1.85 13.12 15.53
CA LEU A 45 3.27 13.31 15.87
C LEU A 45 3.67 12.59 17.17
N HIS A 46 2.72 12.32 18.06
CA HIS A 46 2.95 11.58 19.30
C HIS A 46 2.81 10.06 19.16
N LEU A 47 2.52 9.55 17.96
CA LEU A 47 2.31 8.13 17.73
C LEU A 47 3.58 7.42 17.26
N LEU A 48 3.68 6.13 17.58
CA LEU A 48 4.69 5.28 16.96
C LEU A 48 4.34 5.00 15.50
N PRO A 49 5.33 4.68 14.65
CA PRO A 49 5.08 4.37 13.25
C PRO A 49 4.05 3.24 13.05
N ILE A 50 4.09 2.22 13.92
CA ILE A 50 3.15 1.10 13.87
C ILE A 50 1.70 1.54 14.14
N ASP A 51 1.50 2.45 15.08
CA ASP A 51 0.18 2.98 15.41
C ASP A 51 -0.36 3.83 14.27
N LEU A 52 0.51 4.65 13.66
CA LEU A 52 0.17 5.43 12.47
C LEU A 52 -0.28 4.54 11.31
N MET A 53 0.39 3.41 11.12
CA MET A 53 0.01 2.40 10.13
C MET A 53 -1.36 1.79 10.47
N HIS A 54 -1.61 1.41 11.72
CA HIS A 54 -2.92 0.88 12.15
C HIS A 54 -4.04 1.90 11.93
N ILE A 55 -3.86 3.15 12.32
CA ILE A 55 -4.84 4.22 12.10
C ILE A 55 -5.17 4.40 10.61
N SER A 56 -4.15 4.32 9.75
CA SER A 56 -4.34 4.38 8.30
C SER A 56 -5.24 3.26 7.76
N ARG A 57 -5.37 2.12 8.47
CA ARG A 57 -6.21 0.99 8.05
C ARG A 57 -7.63 1.05 8.60
N VAL A 58 -7.86 1.77 9.70
CA VAL A 58 -9.18 1.91 10.34
C VAL A 58 -10.15 2.71 9.46
N ASN A 59 -9.69 3.77 8.80
CA ASN A 59 -10.54 4.67 8.02
C ASN A 59 -9.90 5.05 6.68
N LYS A 60 -10.66 4.92 5.58
CA LYS A 60 -10.21 5.30 4.22
C LYS A 60 -9.78 6.76 4.11
N ASN A 61 -10.42 7.67 4.84
CA ASN A 61 -10.07 9.09 4.86
C ASN A 61 -8.71 9.30 5.55
N LEU A 62 -8.50 8.66 6.70
CA LEU A 62 -7.21 8.70 7.41
C LEU A 62 -6.11 8.08 6.58
N ARG A 63 -6.38 6.96 5.88
CA ARG A 63 -5.45 6.38 4.91
C ARG A 63 -5.02 7.39 3.85
N CYS A 64 -5.99 8.12 3.29
CA CYS A 64 -5.75 9.11 2.25
C CYS A 64 -4.86 10.24 2.76
N VAL A 65 -5.20 10.79 3.93
CA VAL A 65 -4.44 11.86 4.60
C VAL A 65 -3.01 11.42 4.91
N LEU A 66 -2.85 10.26 5.56
CA LEU A 66 -1.54 9.73 5.99
C LEU A 66 -0.68 9.23 4.82
N SER A 67 -1.28 8.88 3.69
CA SER A 67 -0.52 8.47 2.50
C SER A 67 -0.08 9.65 1.63
N ASN A 68 -0.74 10.81 1.75
CA ASN A 68 -0.47 12.00 0.96
C ASN A 68 0.88 12.65 1.35
N ALA A 69 1.58 13.25 0.38
CA ALA A 69 2.80 14.03 0.60
C ALA A 69 2.65 15.13 1.68
N SER A 70 1.46 15.70 1.86
CA SER A 70 1.19 16.71 2.91
C SER A 70 1.49 16.22 4.33
N SER A 71 1.36 14.92 4.60
CA SER A 71 1.63 14.30 5.90
C SER A 71 3.01 13.62 5.98
N LEU A 72 3.90 13.93 5.03
CA LEU A 72 5.25 13.35 5.00
C LEU A 72 6.07 13.75 6.23
N PHE A 73 5.90 14.98 6.72
CA PHE A 73 6.57 15.44 7.93
C PHE A 73 6.18 14.57 9.13
N VAL A 74 4.88 14.29 9.31
CA VAL A 74 4.38 13.42 10.40
C VAL A 74 5.06 12.05 10.34
N ARG A 75 5.01 11.40 9.18
CA ARG A 75 5.60 10.07 9.00
C ARG A 75 7.10 10.05 9.27
N LYS A 76 7.84 11.06 8.78
CA LYS A 76 9.28 11.19 9.04
C LYS A 76 9.57 11.39 10.53
N SER A 77 8.89 12.34 11.17
CA SER A 77 9.05 12.59 12.60
C SER A 77 8.72 11.37 13.47
N THR A 78 7.73 10.55 13.07
CA THR A 78 7.46 9.29 13.78
C THR A 78 8.57 8.25 13.60
N LEU A 79 9.23 8.19 12.44
CA LEU A 79 10.37 7.29 12.23
C LEU A 79 11.62 7.74 12.99
N GLU A 80 11.88 9.04 13.04
CA GLU A 80 13.03 9.62 13.75
C GLU A 80 13.00 9.34 15.27
N GLN A 81 11.83 9.04 15.83
CA GLN A 81 11.68 8.60 17.21
C GLN A 81 12.27 7.20 17.47
N ILE A 82 12.57 6.43 16.42
CA ILE A 82 13.13 5.08 16.50
C ILE A 82 14.52 5.08 15.82
N PRO A 83 15.62 5.26 16.58
CA PRO A 83 16.97 5.40 16.02
C PRO A 83 17.46 4.20 15.19
N GLU A 84 16.91 3.01 15.44
CA GLU A 84 17.29 1.77 14.74
C GLU A 84 16.42 1.49 13.50
N PHE A 85 15.50 2.39 13.14
CA PHE A 85 14.63 2.18 12.00
C PHE A 85 15.39 2.40 10.69
N PRO A 86 15.30 1.47 9.71
CA PRO A 86 16.02 1.63 8.45
C PRO A 86 15.49 2.80 7.64
N ASP A 87 16.39 3.47 6.91
CA ASP A 87 16.01 4.52 5.98
C ASP A 87 15.01 4.02 4.93
N CYS A 88 14.04 4.88 4.61
CA CYS A 88 13.03 4.55 3.63
C CYS A 88 13.60 4.63 2.20
N PRO A 89 13.59 3.53 1.43
CA PRO A 89 14.12 3.56 0.07
C PRO A 89 13.25 4.45 -0.81
N ALA A 90 13.87 5.14 -1.78
CA ALA A 90 13.21 6.19 -2.58
C ALA A 90 11.93 5.74 -3.32
N ASN A 91 11.81 4.43 -3.61
CA ASN A 91 10.65 3.83 -4.27
C ASN A 91 9.61 3.24 -3.29
N MET A 92 9.63 3.64 -2.02
CA MET A 92 8.71 3.13 -1.00
C MET A 92 8.16 4.27 -0.12
N ASN A 93 6.90 4.14 0.32
CA ASN A 93 6.34 5.01 1.34
C ASN A 93 6.73 4.49 2.74
N ILE A 94 7.00 5.41 3.67
CA ILE A 94 7.21 5.13 5.10
C ILE A 94 6.15 4.16 5.66
N LEU A 95 4.86 4.37 5.40
CA LEU A 95 3.82 3.46 5.89
C LEU A 95 3.94 2.05 5.32
N GLN A 96 4.39 1.92 4.07
CA GLN A 96 4.65 0.62 3.47
C GLN A 96 5.89 -0.04 4.09
N LEU A 97 6.92 0.74 4.41
CA LEU A 97 8.11 0.22 5.09
C LEU A 97 7.79 -0.25 6.51
N VAL A 98 7.04 0.56 7.27
CA VAL A 98 6.53 0.18 8.59
C VAL A 98 5.69 -1.08 8.49
N ASN A 99 4.81 -1.17 7.49
CA ASN A 99 4.06 -2.39 7.26
C ASN A 99 4.95 -3.58 6.91
N LEU A 100 6.02 -3.39 6.12
CA LEU A 100 6.93 -4.48 5.78
C LEU A 100 7.67 -5.03 7.01
N ILE A 101 8.01 -4.17 7.97
CA ILE A 101 8.76 -4.54 9.17
C ILE A 101 7.81 -5.05 10.27
N HIS A 102 6.77 -4.28 10.59
CA HIS A 102 5.88 -4.50 11.73
C HIS A 102 4.49 -5.04 11.34
N GLY A 103 4.20 -5.18 10.05
CA GLY A 103 2.92 -5.71 9.61
C GLY A 103 2.72 -7.18 9.98
N TYR A 104 1.46 -7.50 10.28
CA TYR A 104 0.99 -8.84 10.61
C TYR A 104 -0.26 -9.20 9.80
N HIS A 105 -0.31 -8.78 8.53
CA HIS A 105 -1.44 -9.08 7.66
C HIS A 105 -1.00 -9.42 6.24
N CYS A 106 -1.83 -10.15 5.52
CA CYS A 106 -1.60 -10.40 4.10
C CYS A 106 -1.96 -9.15 3.27
N ASN A 107 -1.06 -8.69 2.39
CA ASN A 107 -1.31 -7.54 1.51
C ASN A 107 -2.39 -7.80 0.43
N PHE A 108 -2.76 -9.06 0.21
CA PHE A 108 -3.69 -9.44 -0.86
C PHE A 108 -5.10 -9.75 -0.37
N CYS A 109 -5.24 -10.34 0.82
CA CYS A 109 -6.54 -10.70 1.38
C CYS A 109 -6.87 -9.97 2.68
N ASP A 110 -5.98 -9.08 3.15
CA ASP A 110 -6.09 -8.30 4.38
C ASP A 110 -6.28 -9.09 5.69
N SER A 111 -6.25 -10.44 5.62
CA SER A 111 -6.34 -11.30 6.80
C SER A 111 -5.21 -11.01 7.77
N THR A 112 -5.58 -10.85 9.04
CA THR A 112 -4.67 -10.64 10.16
C THR A 112 -3.94 -11.93 10.53
N GLU A 113 -2.88 -11.84 11.33
CA GLU A 113 -2.17 -13.02 11.80
C GLU A 113 -3.07 -13.91 12.67
N GLU A 114 -4.02 -13.34 13.41
CA GLU A 114 -5.03 -14.07 14.17
C GLU A 114 -5.95 -14.89 13.24
N ASP A 115 -6.47 -14.26 12.17
CA ASP A 115 -7.32 -14.93 11.17
C ASP A 115 -6.59 -16.08 10.49
N LEU A 116 -5.30 -15.89 10.24
CA LEU A 116 -4.45 -16.87 9.57
C LEU A 116 -4.08 -18.02 10.51
N LYS A 117 -3.75 -17.74 11.77
CA LYS A 117 -3.53 -18.74 12.83
C LYS A 117 -4.76 -19.62 13.04
N ALA A 118 -5.94 -19.03 13.06
CA ALA A 118 -7.20 -19.77 13.18
C ALA A 118 -7.44 -20.77 12.03
N LYS A 119 -6.78 -20.57 10.88
CA LYS A 119 -6.89 -21.40 9.67
C LYS A 119 -5.63 -22.26 9.41
N ASP A 120 -4.68 -22.29 10.35
CA ASP A 120 -3.36 -22.92 10.18
C ASP A 120 -2.63 -22.45 8.91
N VAL A 121 -2.74 -21.15 8.59
CA VAL A 121 -2.09 -20.52 7.43
C VAL A 121 -0.91 -19.68 7.90
N THR A 122 0.26 -19.89 7.30
CA THR A 122 1.44 -19.05 7.60
C THR A 122 1.42 -17.76 6.79
N LEU A 123 1.72 -16.63 7.45
CA LEU A 123 2.04 -15.36 6.80
C LEU A 123 3.54 -15.31 6.46
N ARG A 124 3.88 -15.02 5.21
CA ARG A 124 5.26 -14.91 4.72
C ARG A 124 5.60 -13.45 4.48
N ARG A 125 6.77 -13.02 4.94
CA ARG A 125 7.31 -11.70 4.63
C ARG A 125 8.29 -11.82 3.48
N SER A 126 8.07 -11.10 2.38
CA SER A 126 9.03 -10.98 1.29
C SER A 126 9.63 -9.58 1.30
N TYR A 127 10.86 -9.45 1.78
CA TYR A 127 11.57 -8.17 1.75
C TYR A 127 11.90 -7.72 0.33
N GLN A 128 12.21 -8.68 -0.54
CA GLN A 128 12.56 -8.38 -1.93
C GLN A 128 11.35 -7.83 -2.70
N TYR A 129 10.17 -8.43 -2.51
CA TYR A 129 8.94 -7.94 -3.12
C TYR A 129 8.20 -6.90 -2.27
N ARG A 130 8.69 -6.63 -1.06
CA ARG A 130 8.19 -5.60 -0.14
C ARG A 130 6.72 -5.75 0.24
N PHE A 131 6.27 -6.99 0.43
CA PHE A 131 4.94 -7.29 0.92
C PHE A 131 4.93 -8.54 1.79
N HIS A 132 3.81 -8.72 2.50
CA HIS A 132 3.46 -9.94 3.20
C HIS A 132 2.38 -10.68 2.42
N ILE A 133 2.51 -12.01 2.35
CA ILE A 133 1.58 -12.87 1.62
C ILE A 133 1.33 -14.14 2.44
N CYS A 134 0.07 -14.54 2.59
CA CYS A 134 -0.26 -15.80 3.24
C CYS A 134 -0.16 -16.97 2.26
N ASP A 135 0.08 -18.19 2.77
CA ASP A 135 0.28 -19.38 1.95
C ASP A 135 -0.93 -19.69 1.03
N THR A 136 -2.14 -19.23 1.38
CA THR A 136 -3.34 -19.36 0.53
C THR A 136 -3.41 -18.33 -0.61
N CYS A 137 -2.75 -17.18 -0.47
CA CYS A 137 -2.64 -16.16 -1.51
C CYS A 137 -1.47 -16.41 -2.46
N VAL A 138 -0.43 -17.13 -2.03
CA VAL A 138 0.71 -17.49 -2.88
C VAL A 138 0.26 -18.07 -4.24
N PRO A 139 -0.55 -19.14 -4.33
CA PRO A 139 -0.90 -19.71 -5.62
C PRO A 139 -1.78 -18.80 -6.51
N LYS A 140 -2.36 -17.73 -5.95
CA LYS A 140 -3.22 -16.78 -6.68
C LYS A 140 -2.43 -15.64 -7.33
N HIS A 141 -1.32 -15.24 -6.71
CA HIS A 141 -0.54 -14.06 -7.11
C HIS A 141 0.90 -14.38 -7.51
N MET A 142 1.38 -15.58 -7.17
CA MET A 142 2.72 -16.05 -7.46
C MET A 142 2.68 -17.26 -8.40
N GLU A 143 3.58 -17.26 -9.36
CA GLU A 143 3.78 -18.36 -10.29
C GLU A 143 5.08 -19.10 -9.96
N ARG A 144 5.07 -20.43 -10.14
CA ARG A 144 6.31 -21.20 -10.16
C ARG A 144 7.02 -20.93 -11.47
N THR A 145 8.34 -20.88 -11.44
CA THR A 145 9.14 -20.79 -12.66
C THR A 145 8.92 -21.99 -13.54
N MET A 146 8.66 -21.72 -14.82
CA MET A 146 8.69 -22.74 -15.84
C MET A 146 10.13 -23.05 -16.24
N THR A 147 10.42 -24.34 -16.37
CA THR A 147 11.70 -24.89 -16.82
C THR A 147 12.16 -24.25 -18.15
N GLY A 148 13.47 -24.04 -18.31
CA GLY A 148 14.08 -23.60 -19.57
C GLY A 148 14.45 -22.11 -19.67
N TRP A 149 14.20 -21.32 -18.63
CA TRP A 149 14.77 -19.97 -18.50
C TRP A 149 15.72 -19.91 -17.30
N ASN A 150 16.93 -19.40 -17.52
CA ASN A 150 17.79 -18.96 -16.43
C ASN A 150 17.34 -17.57 -15.96
N ILE A 151 16.20 -17.52 -15.27
CA ILE A 151 15.75 -16.32 -14.55
C ILE A 151 16.47 -16.15 -13.21
N GLU A 152 17.43 -17.01 -12.89
CA GLU A 152 18.14 -16.97 -11.63
C GLU A 152 18.89 -15.63 -11.51
N GLY A 153 18.50 -14.83 -10.53
CA GLY A 153 19.01 -13.48 -10.31
C GLY A 153 18.39 -12.38 -11.18
N VAL A 154 17.41 -12.68 -12.04
CA VAL A 154 16.69 -11.69 -12.87
C VAL A 154 15.47 -11.12 -12.17
N VAL A 155 14.86 -11.92 -11.30
CA VAL A 155 13.66 -11.57 -10.52
C VAL A 155 13.90 -12.02 -9.09
N PRO A 156 13.45 -11.27 -8.07
CA PRO A 156 13.54 -11.77 -6.72
C PRO A 156 12.71 -13.04 -6.54
N LYS A 157 13.02 -13.88 -5.56
CA LYS A 157 12.34 -15.17 -5.37
C LYS A 157 11.77 -15.29 -3.98
N LEU A 158 10.55 -15.81 -3.89
CA LEU A 158 9.96 -16.26 -2.65
C LEU A 158 10.15 -17.78 -2.55
N THR A 159 10.99 -18.22 -1.61
CA THR A 159 11.22 -19.65 -1.36
C THR A 159 10.27 -20.15 -0.29
N LEU A 160 9.46 -21.16 -0.62
CA LEU A 160 8.52 -21.78 0.29
C LEU A 160 8.89 -23.24 0.52
N LYS A 161 8.91 -23.66 1.79
CA LYS A 161 9.00 -25.07 2.15
C LYS A 161 7.65 -25.73 1.92
N VAL A 162 7.59 -26.64 0.95
CA VAL A 162 6.41 -27.48 0.71
C VAL A 162 6.83 -28.92 0.94
N ALA A 163 6.33 -29.51 2.02
CA ALA A 163 6.79 -30.81 2.53
C ALA A 163 8.32 -30.84 2.75
N ARG A 164 9.03 -31.76 2.09
CA ARG A 164 10.50 -31.88 2.16
C ARG A 164 11.26 -31.07 1.10
N THR A 165 10.55 -30.35 0.23
CA THR A 165 11.14 -29.65 -0.92
C THR A 165 10.98 -28.14 -0.79
N ASN A 166 12.04 -27.40 -1.09
CA ASN A 166 11.94 -25.96 -1.28
C ASN A 166 11.43 -25.69 -2.70
N LYS A 167 10.34 -24.92 -2.81
CA LYS A 167 9.79 -24.46 -4.07
C LYS A 167 9.99 -22.96 -4.20
N GLU A 168 10.41 -22.53 -5.37
CA GLU A 168 10.64 -21.12 -5.67
C GLU A 168 9.44 -20.54 -6.43
N TYR A 169 8.98 -19.40 -5.94
CA TYR A 169 7.85 -18.66 -6.46
C TYR A 169 8.28 -17.24 -6.82
N PHE A 170 7.65 -16.70 -7.85
CA PHE A 170 7.94 -15.38 -8.37
C PHE A 170 6.63 -14.65 -8.61
N LEU A 171 6.68 -13.32 -8.57
CA LEU A 171 5.49 -12.51 -8.78
C LEU A 171 4.96 -12.69 -10.20
N ALA A 172 3.70 -13.14 -10.33
CA ALA A 172 3.10 -13.49 -11.62
C ALA A 172 3.10 -12.32 -12.61
N THR A 173 2.86 -11.11 -12.12
CA THR A 173 2.86 -9.88 -12.93
C THR A 173 4.24 -9.59 -13.52
N VAL A 174 5.30 -9.71 -12.71
CA VAL A 174 6.68 -9.49 -13.14
C VAL A 174 7.11 -10.59 -14.11
N GLN A 175 6.81 -11.85 -13.82
CA GLN A 175 7.10 -12.94 -14.75
C GLN A 175 6.44 -12.73 -16.12
N ARG A 176 5.18 -12.29 -16.15
CA ARG A 176 4.46 -12.04 -17.40
C ARG A 176 5.10 -10.93 -18.22
N HIS A 177 5.39 -9.80 -17.58
CA HIS A 177 6.04 -8.68 -18.25
C HIS A 177 7.40 -9.07 -18.84
N LEU A 178 8.23 -9.80 -18.08
CA LEU A 178 9.53 -10.25 -18.57
C LEU A 178 9.42 -11.29 -19.68
N LYS A 179 8.41 -12.18 -19.63
CA LYS A 179 8.11 -13.13 -20.71
C LYS A 179 7.75 -12.38 -22.00
N GLU A 180 6.94 -11.33 -21.91
CA GLU A 180 6.55 -10.47 -23.04
C GLU A 180 7.76 -9.74 -23.63
N GLU A 181 8.58 -9.09 -22.80
CA GLU A 181 9.79 -8.40 -23.27
C GLU A 181 10.78 -9.36 -23.93
N LEU A 182 10.99 -10.55 -23.36
CA LEU A 182 11.91 -11.53 -23.96
C LEU A 182 11.34 -12.23 -25.20
N ALA A 183 10.02 -12.20 -25.40
CA ALA A 183 9.42 -12.68 -26.64
C ALA A 183 9.71 -11.75 -27.82
N LYS A 184 9.91 -10.45 -27.56
CA LYS A 184 10.29 -9.45 -28.57
C LYS A 184 11.74 -9.64 -29.05
N LEU A 185 12.62 -10.16 -28.20
CA LEU A 185 14.03 -10.35 -28.54
C LEU A 185 14.26 -11.65 -29.32
N PRO A 186 15.13 -11.64 -30.35
CA PRO A 186 15.46 -12.84 -31.11
C PRO A 186 16.00 -13.96 -30.21
N LYS A 187 15.59 -15.20 -30.49
CA LYS A 187 16.04 -16.38 -29.73
C LYS A 187 17.56 -16.56 -29.93
N ARG A 188 18.26 -16.92 -28.84
CA ARG A 188 19.71 -17.19 -28.82
C ARG A 188 20.59 -16.04 -29.36
N SER A 189 20.16 -14.78 -29.22
CA SER A 189 20.97 -13.60 -29.56
C SER A 189 21.83 -13.11 -28.39
N LYS A 190 22.92 -12.40 -28.72
CA LYS A 190 23.73 -11.68 -27.71
C LYS A 190 22.93 -10.61 -26.98
N GLU A 191 22.00 -9.97 -27.69
CA GLU A 191 21.08 -8.96 -27.14
C GLU A 191 20.22 -9.52 -26.01
N ARG A 192 19.70 -10.75 -26.18
CA ARG A 192 18.90 -11.44 -25.16
C ARG A 192 19.70 -11.66 -23.88
N SER A 193 20.96 -12.09 -24.00
CA SER A 193 21.85 -12.27 -22.85
C SER A 193 22.25 -10.95 -22.20
N ALA A 194 22.51 -9.91 -22.99
CA ALA A 194 22.82 -8.57 -22.49
C ALA A 194 21.63 -7.96 -21.73
N TRP A 195 20.41 -8.12 -22.24
CA TRP A 195 19.19 -7.69 -21.58
C TRP A 195 18.99 -8.43 -20.25
N VAL A 196 19.18 -9.75 -20.22
CA VAL A 196 19.13 -10.53 -18.97
C VAL A 196 20.13 -9.99 -17.95
N LEU A 197 21.37 -9.70 -18.37
CA LEU A 197 22.39 -9.14 -17.49
C LEU A 197 22.00 -7.74 -16.97
N GLN A 198 21.36 -6.91 -17.80
CA GLN A 198 20.84 -5.60 -17.40
C GLN A 198 19.77 -5.74 -16.32
N GLN A 199 18.83 -6.69 -16.47
CA GLN A 199 17.81 -6.94 -15.46
C GLN A 199 18.42 -7.44 -14.14
N LYS A 200 19.44 -8.31 -14.20
CA LYS A 200 20.18 -8.75 -13.01
C LYS A 200 20.81 -7.56 -12.26
N LYS A 201 21.46 -6.64 -12.98
CA LYS A 201 22.05 -5.43 -12.39
C LYS A 201 21.00 -4.53 -11.74
N ALA A 202 19.85 -4.35 -12.38
CA ALA A 202 18.77 -3.51 -11.85
C ALA A 202 18.26 -3.99 -10.49
N LEU A 203 18.17 -5.30 -10.28
CA LEU A 203 17.84 -5.86 -8.96
C LEU A 203 18.91 -5.60 -7.92
N THR A 204 20.18 -5.86 -8.25
CA THR A 204 21.29 -5.62 -7.33
C THR A 204 21.35 -4.16 -6.92
N THR A 205 21.09 -3.21 -7.83
CA THR A 205 21.05 -1.78 -7.50
C THR A 205 19.86 -1.40 -6.61
N SER A 206 18.69 -2.03 -6.79
CA SER A 206 17.55 -1.83 -5.87
C SER A 206 17.80 -2.40 -4.47
N ASP A 207 18.66 -3.42 -4.34
CA ASP A 207 19.07 -4.02 -3.07
C ASP A 207 20.29 -3.31 -2.44
N MET A 208 21.12 -2.62 -3.25
CA MET A 208 22.32 -1.87 -2.84
C MET A 208 22.06 -0.46 -2.29
N VAL A 209 20.81 0.00 -2.16
CA VAL A 209 20.47 1.19 -1.33
C VAL A 209 20.53 0.82 0.17
N ARG A 210 21.52 0.02 0.54
CA ARG A 210 21.79 -0.49 1.88
C ARG A 210 23.29 -0.42 2.08
N SER A 211 23.80 0.80 2.23
CA SER A 211 25.12 1.13 2.78
C SER A 211 25.05 2.54 3.30
#